data_AF-A0A814Z753-F1
#
_entry.id   AF-A0A814Z753-F1
#
_cell.length_a   1.000
_cell.length_b   1.000
_cell.length_c   1.000
_cell.angle_alpha   90.00
_cell.angle_beta   90.00
_cell.angle_gamma   90.00
#
_symmetry.space_group_name_H-M   'P 1'
#
loop_
_entity.id
_entity.type
_entity.pdbx_description
1 polymer ?
#
loop_
_entity_poly.entity_id
_entity_poly.type
_entity_poly.pdbx_seq_one_letter_code
_entity_poly.pdbx_strand_id
1 'polypeptide(L)'
;MSSSDSYYIEILNNIPIYFQQYFGIFLYIIGNIGNLLAIIVFFKRSWRKNVCVFYFLVCLFANTIFINSTLLGSIFALGFNSTIQNSSVILCKLFYYVSYLTSTYYPVILILASIDRLLISSQNIDTRLYSSKRMAYFSTSIATFIWSTFALHTLIKVNIQEMYPGVFICYYDLSQFYLNFFTYSTVVQSVLVPFSMIVLSTIAFKNVRRIRAIPRQERRQIRTMNKKDFQLLRCLYIQNIIYITCNIVLSVGIVYATAIRYETATPLQQALNNFLNNFGSVLHDISYCTSFFTFIYVSKAFRLEVKRLIFKMVRKDLTTIREEENNQQEAVKDNIGLNHAISTIGVNA
;
A
#
# COMPACT_ATOMS: atom_id res chain seq x y z
N MET A 1 -15.25 -20.51 35.74
CA MET A 1 -14.35 -19.49 35.16
C MET A 1 -13.69 -18.76 36.32
N SER A 2 -12.36 -18.64 36.35
CA SER A 2 -11.69 -17.95 37.47
C SER A 2 -11.90 -16.44 37.36
N SER A 3 -11.87 -15.71 38.48
CA SER A 3 -11.98 -14.25 38.49
C SER A 3 -10.84 -13.58 37.71
N SER A 4 -9.67 -14.22 37.64
CA SER A 4 -8.55 -13.80 36.79
C SER A 4 -8.88 -13.90 35.30
N ASP A 5 -9.54 -14.97 34.85
CA ASP A 5 -9.86 -15.14 33.42
C ASP A 5 -10.83 -14.07 32.91
N SER A 6 -11.85 -13.71 33.72
CA SER A 6 -12.80 -12.65 33.36
C SER A 6 -12.11 -11.30 33.14
N TYR A 7 -11.12 -10.96 33.97
CA TYR A 7 -10.38 -9.71 33.86
C TYR A 7 -9.56 -9.65 32.56
N TYR A 8 -8.88 -10.73 32.17
CA TYR A 8 -8.13 -10.77 30.92
C TYR A 8 -9.04 -10.71 29.69
N ILE A 9 -10.17 -11.40 29.73
CA ILE A 9 -11.16 -11.38 28.64
C ILE A 9 -11.67 -9.95 28.39
N GLU A 10 -11.98 -9.22 29.45
CA GLU A 10 -12.43 -7.83 29.36
C GLU A 10 -11.38 -6.92 28.71
N ILE A 11 -10.12 -7.03 29.16
CA ILE A 11 -9.00 -6.25 28.59
C ILE A 11 -8.82 -6.57 27.10
N LEU A 12 -8.81 -7.85 26.73
CA LEU A 12 -8.61 -8.28 25.34
C LEU A 12 -9.72 -7.77 24.41
N ASN A 13 -10.96 -7.69 24.90
CA ASN A 13 -12.07 -7.17 24.12
C ASN A 13 -12.06 -5.63 24.03
N ASN A 14 -11.63 -4.92 25.08
CA ASN A 14 -11.67 -3.46 25.14
C ASN A 14 -10.53 -2.78 24.36
N ILE A 15 -9.33 -3.38 24.30
CA ILE A 15 -8.18 -2.77 23.61
C ILE A 15 -8.49 -2.45 22.14
N PRO A 16 -8.99 -3.37 21.29
CA PRO A 16 -9.29 -3.08 19.90
C PRO A 16 -10.36 -2.01 19.72
N ILE A 17 -11.35 -1.96 20.62
CA ILE A 17 -12.44 -0.97 20.59
C ILE A 17 -11.86 0.43 20.77
N TYR A 18 -11.09 0.67 21.84
CA TYR A 18 -10.48 1.98 22.08
C TYR A 18 -9.49 2.36 20.98
N PHE A 19 -8.73 1.41 20.48
CA PHE A 19 -7.80 1.66 19.38
C PHE A 19 -8.55 2.10 18.13
N GLN A 20 -9.62 1.40 17.75
CA GLN A 20 -10.42 1.75 16.58
C GLN A 20 -11.13 3.10 16.75
N GLN A 21 -11.65 3.37 17.95
CA GLN A 21 -12.40 4.60 18.24
C GLN A 21 -11.54 5.85 18.13
N TYR A 22 -10.32 5.85 18.69
CA TYR A 22 -9.47 7.05 18.69
C TYR A 22 -8.43 7.03 17.56
N PHE A 23 -7.68 5.94 17.44
CA PHE A 23 -6.61 5.85 16.45
C PHE A 23 -7.14 5.57 15.05
N GLY A 24 -8.24 4.82 14.91
CA GLY A 24 -8.89 4.59 13.62
C GLY A 24 -9.34 5.90 12.95
N ILE A 25 -9.97 6.83 13.70
CA ILE A 25 -10.37 8.15 13.18
C ILE A 25 -9.14 8.96 12.73
N PHE A 26 -8.09 8.96 13.54
CA PHE A 26 -6.84 9.63 13.19
C PHE A 26 -6.23 9.07 11.89
N LEU A 27 -6.15 7.74 11.76
CA LEU A 27 -5.69 7.06 10.55
C LEU A 27 -6.56 7.40 9.34
N TYR A 28 -7.89 7.43 9.50
CA TYR A 28 -8.82 7.75 8.43
C TYR A 28 -8.58 9.16 7.85
N ILE A 29 -8.46 10.17 8.72
CA ILE A 29 -8.23 11.56 8.31
C ILE A 29 -6.88 11.68 7.60
N ILE A 30 -5.82 11.18 8.23
CA ILE A 30 -4.47 11.27 7.70
C ILE A 30 -4.29 10.47 6.40
N GLY A 31 -4.86 9.27 6.35
CA GLY A 31 -4.77 8.39 5.19
C GLY A 31 -5.42 9.01 3.96
N ASN A 32 -6.62 9.59 4.10
CA ASN A 32 -7.30 10.29 3.01
C ASN A 32 -6.52 11.52 2.53
N ILE A 33 -6.11 12.41 3.46
CA ILE A 33 -5.35 13.62 3.11
C ILE A 33 -4.02 13.25 2.44
N GLY A 34 -3.29 12.30 3.02
CA GLY A 34 -2.00 11.84 2.51
C GLY A 34 -2.13 11.21 1.12
N ASN A 35 -3.10 10.31 0.92
CA ASN A 35 -3.31 9.67 -0.38
C ASN A 35 -3.72 10.69 -1.44
N LEU A 36 -4.62 11.63 -1.13
CA LEU A 36 -5.02 12.69 -2.05
C LEU A 36 -3.83 13.55 -2.48
N LEU A 37 -3.00 13.99 -1.52
CA LEU A 37 -1.80 14.77 -1.82
C LEU A 37 -0.80 13.97 -2.68
N ALA A 38 -0.60 12.68 -2.38
CA ALA A 38 0.27 11.82 -3.17
C ALA A 38 -0.23 11.64 -4.61
N ILE A 39 -1.54 11.46 -4.79
CA ILE A 39 -2.18 11.37 -6.10
C ILE A 39 -1.95 12.66 -6.89
N ILE A 40 -2.18 13.83 -6.29
CA ILE A 40 -1.97 15.14 -6.94
C ILE A 40 -0.50 15.30 -7.39
N VAL A 41 0.46 14.93 -6.55
CA VAL A 41 1.89 14.99 -6.91
C VAL A 41 2.22 14.06 -8.08
N PHE A 42 1.74 12.82 -8.06
CA PHE A 42 2.04 11.84 -9.08
C PHE A 42 1.33 12.09 -10.42
N PHE A 43 0.21 12.82 -10.42
CA PHE A 43 -0.42 13.28 -11.67
C PHE A 43 0.40 14.34 -12.43
N LYS A 44 1.37 15.01 -11.78
CA LYS A 44 2.26 15.96 -12.48
C LYS A 44 3.00 15.28 -13.64
N ARG A 45 3.07 15.99 -14.78
CA ARG A 45 3.68 15.49 -16.03
C ARG A 45 5.10 14.96 -15.87
N SER A 46 5.87 15.48 -14.91
CA SER A 46 7.24 15.05 -14.62
C SER A 46 7.32 13.63 -14.04
N TRP A 47 6.29 13.16 -13.33
CA TRP A 47 6.27 11.84 -12.67
C TRP A 47 5.65 10.75 -13.53
N ARG A 48 4.62 11.08 -14.32
CA ARG A 48 3.91 10.14 -15.23
C ARG A 48 4.79 9.46 -16.29
N LYS A 49 6.05 9.91 -16.43
CA LYS A 49 7.04 9.27 -17.30
C LYS A 49 7.52 7.92 -16.74
N ASN A 50 7.51 7.72 -15.42
CA ASN A 50 8.03 6.51 -14.78
C ASN A 50 6.94 5.45 -14.59
N VAL A 51 7.23 4.20 -14.94
CA VAL A 51 6.28 3.07 -14.84
C VAL A 51 5.86 2.80 -13.40
N CYS A 52 6.79 2.86 -12.44
CA CYS A 52 6.48 2.66 -11.03
C CYS A 52 5.53 3.69 -10.42
N VAL A 53 5.51 4.91 -10.96
CA VAL A 53 4.53 5.92 -10.53
C VAL A 53 3.12 5.48 -10.90
N PHE A 54 2.95 4.79 -12.03
CA PHE A 54 1.66 4.23 -12.41
C PHE A 54 1.20 3.17 -11.40
N TYR A 55 2.05 2.21 -11.02
CA TYR A 55 1.69 1.24 -9.98
C TYR A 55 1.36 1.92 -8.64
N PHE A 56 2.14 2.92 -8.21
CA PHE A 56 1.84 3.66 -6.99
C PHE A 56 0.53 4.45 -7.08
N LEU A 57 0.18 5.02 -8.24
CA LEU A 57 -1.12 5.65 -8.43
C LEU A 57 -2.25 4.65 -8.25
N VAL A 58 -2.15 3.46 -8.85
CA VAL A 58 -3.14 2.38 -8.68
C VAL A 58 -3.24 1.96 -7.21
N CYS A 59 -2.11 1.77 -6.53
CA CYS A 59 -2.09 1.53 -5.08
C CYS A 59 -2.79 2.64 -4.29
N LEU A 60 -2.53 3.92 -4.60
CA LEU A 60 -3.14 5.04 -3.89
C LEU A 60 -4.67 5.08 -4.10
N PHE A 61 -5.16 4.76 -5.30
CA PHE A 61 -6.60 4.63 -5.54
C PHE A 61 -7.19 3.47 -4.75
N ALA A 62 -6.56 2.28 -4.78
CA ALA A 62 -6.99 1.13 -3.99
C ALA A 62 -7.02 1.45 -2.49
N ASN A 63 -5.99 2.12 -1.97
CA ASN A 63 -5.92 2.55 -0.58
C ASN A 63 -7.01 3.55 -0.23
N THR A 64 -7.30 4.49 -1.12
CA THR A 64 -8.38 5.47 -0.89
C THR A 64 -9.73 4.78 -0.83
N ILE A 65 -9.99 3.81 -1.72
CA ILE A 65 -11.22 3.02 -1.67
C ILE A 65 -11.28 2.22 -0.36
N PHE A 66 -10.23 1.47 -0.03
CA PHE A 66 -10.15 0.67 1.21
C PHE A 66 -10.38 1.51 2.48
N ILE A 67 -9.76 2.68 2.58
CA ILE A 67 -9.93 3.56 3.74
C ILE A 67 -11.38 4.05 3.87
N ASN A 68 -12.03 4.39 2.75
CA ASN A 68 -13.40 4.91 2.77
C ASN A 68 -14.46 3.81 2.87
N SER A 69 -14.15 2.58 2.47
CA SER A 69 -15.04 1.44 2.68
C SER A 69 -14.72 0.78 4.02
N THR A 70 -13.60 0.06 4.10
CA THR A 70 -13.29 -0.92 5.14
C THR A 70 -12.91 -0.26 6.43
N LEU A 71 -11.92 0.64 6.43
CA LEU A 71 -11.50 1.32 7.66
C LEU A 71 -12.65 2.11 8.27
N LEU A 72 -13.38 2.88 7.46
CA LEU A 72 -14.55 3.63 7.91
C LEU A 72 -15.64 2.71 8.49
N GLY A 73 -15.95 1.59 7.83
CA GLY A 73 -16.89 0.59 8.34
C GLY A 73 -16.45 -0.04 9.66
N SER A 74 -15.18 -0.39 9.79
CA SER A 74 -14.60 -0.90 11.03
C SER A 74 -14.67 0.14 12.16
N ILE A 75 -14.47 1.43 11.87
CA ILE A 75 -14.64 2.51 12.85
C ILE A 75 -16.07 2.53 13.39
N PHE A 76 -17.07 2.51 12.51
CA PHE A 76 -18.47 2.51 12.95
C PHE A 76 -18.86 1.22 13.67
N ALA A 77 -18.49 0.06 13.11
CA ALA A 77 -18.90 -1.23 13.64
C ALA A 77 -18.22 -1.55 14.98
N LEU A 78 -16.89 -1.46 15.06
CA LEU A 78 -16.14 -1.82 16.28
C LEU A 78 -16.01 -0.65 17.27
N GLY A 79 -15.83 0.58 16.77
CA GLY A 79 -15.58 1.75 17.62
C GLY A 79 -16.85 2.38 18.19
N PHE A 80 -17.96 2.36 17.44
CA PHE A 80 -19.23 3.01 17.82
C PHE A 80 -20.41 2.05 17.94
N ASN A 81 -20.18 0.74 17.79
CA ASN A 81 -21.22 -0.28 17.82
C ASN A 81 -22.39 0.01 16.85
N SER A 82 -22.08 0.64 15.71
CA SER A 82 -23.06 1.06 14.70
C SER A 82 -22.82 0.28 13.41
N THR A 83 -23.70 -0.68 13.11
CA THR A 83 -23.58 -1.54 11.94
C THR A 83 -24.34 -0.97 10.75
N ILE A 84 -23.78 0.08 10.12
CA ILE A 84 -24.39 0.70 8.92
C ILE A 84 -24.59 -0.33 7.82
N GLN A 85 -23.68 -1.32 7.68
CA GLN A 85 -23.80 -2.41 6.70
C GLN A 85 -25.07 -3.27 6.85
N ASN A 86 -25.70 -3.29 8.03
CA ASN A 86 -26.91 -4.10 8.27
C ASN A 86 -28.19 -3.39 7.82
N SER A 87 -28.12 -2.13 7.38
CA SER A 87 -29.29 -1.35 6.95
C SER A 87 -29.90 -1.84 5.63
N SER A 88 -29.10 -2.42 4.74
CA SER A 88 -29.53 -2.88 3.42
C SER A 88 -28.68 -4.04 2.94
N VAL A 89 -29.32 -5.05 2.35
CA VAL A 89 -28.65 -6.20 1.75
C VAL A 89 -27.67 -5.78 0.64
N ILE A 90 -28.01 -4.74 -0.13
CA ILE A 90 -27.15 -4.22 -1.20
C ILE A 90 -25.88 -3.61 -0.60
N LEU A 91 -26.03 -2.81 0.45
CA LEU A 91 -24.90 -2.17 1.13
C LEU A 91 -24.00 -3.20 1.81
N CYS A 92 -24.60 -4.18 2.48
CA CYS A 92 -23.93 -5.35 3.06
C CYS A 92 -23.03 -6.06 2.04
N LYS A 93 -23.59 -6.43 0.88
CA LYS A 93 -22.85 -7.11 -0.19
C LYS A 93 -21.73 -6.23 -0.77
N LEU A 94 -22.04 -4.97 -1.08
CA LEU A 94 -21.08 -4.04 -1.66
C LEU A 94 -19.89 -3.80 -0.71
N PHE A 95 -20.16 -3.65 0.59
CA PHE A 95 -19.15 -3.44 1.62
C PHE A 95 -18.14 -4.59 1.64
N TYR A 96 -18.62 -5.82 1.78
CA TYR A 96 -17.74 -7.00 1.83
C TYR A 96 -17.00 -7.23 0.50
N TYR A 97 -17.64 -6.98 -0.64
CA TYR A 97 -17.00 -7.08 -1.94
C TYR A 97 -15.87 -6.08 -2.12
N VAL A 98 -16.13 -4.79 -1.86
CA VAL A 98 -15.12 -3.74 -2.00
C VAL A 98 -14.00 -3.96 -1.00
N SER A 99 -14.32 -4.34 0.23
CA SER A 99 -13.32 -4.66 1.26
C SER A 99 -12.41 -5.79 0.82
N TYR A 100 -12.99 -6.92 0.39
CA TYR A 100 -12.23 -8.08 -0.05
C TYR A 100 -11.39 -7.80 -1.30
N LEU A 101 -11.98 -7.12 -2.28
CA LEU A 101 -11.28 -6.77 -3.52
C LEU A 101 -10.08 -5.86 -3.22
N THR A 102 -10.28 -4.79 -2.43
CA THR A 102 -9.22 -3.82 -2.17
C THR A 102 -8.14 -4.35 -1.23
N SER A 103 -8.49 -5.19 -0.25
CA SER A 103 -7.52 -5.86 0.62
C SER A 103 -6.57 -6.77 -0.16
N THR A 104 -7.09 -7.51 -1.16
CA THR A 104 -6.28 -8.42 -1.97
C THR A 104 -5.59 -7.70 -3.13
N TYR A 105 -6.21 -6.68 -3.72
CA TYR A 105 -5.69 -5.99 -4.90
C TYR A 105 -4.46 -5.14 -4.59
N TYR A 106 -4.47 -4.36 -3.50
CA TYR A 106 -3.32 -3.51 -3.11
C TYR A 106 -1.97 -4.26 -3.06
N PRO A 107 -1.83 -5.37 -2.31
CA PRO A 107 -0.56 -6.08 -2.24
C PRO A 107 -0.19 -6.78 -3.55
N VAL A 108 -1.16 -7.21 -4.36
CA VAL A 108 -0.89 -7.74 -5.70
C VAL A 108 -0.24 -6.67 -6.59
N ILE A 109 -0.72 -5.42 -6.53
CA ILE A 109 -0.10 -4.33 -7.28
C ILE A 109 1.33 -4.02 -6.77
N LEU A 110 1.58 -4.12 -5.47
CA LEU A 110 2.93 -4.02 -4.91
C LEU A 110 3.86 -5.15 -5.41
N ILE A 111 3.35 -6.38 -5.51
CA ILE A 111 4.06 -7.53 -6.10
C ILE A 111 4.38 -7.26 -7.57
N LEU A 112 3.40 -6.81 -8.37
CA LEU A 112 3.62 -6.46 -9.78
C LEU A 112 4.64 -5.34 -9.94
N ALA A 113 4.57 -4.31 -9.10
CA ALA A 113 5.57 -3.24 -9.06
C ALA A 113 6.97 -3.79 -8.73
N SER A 114 7.06 -4.76 -7.81
CA SER A 114 8.32 -5.39 -7.42
C SER A 114 8.90 -6.25 -8.55
N ILE A 115 8.04 -6.98 -9.29
CA ILE A 115 8.43 -7.72 -10.50
C ILE A 115 8.92 -6.76 -11.58
N ASP A 116 8.20 -5.67 -11.85
CA ASP A 116 8.63 -4.64 -12.81
C ASP A 116 10.01 -4.07 -12.44
N ARG A 117 10.23 -3.78 -11.16
CA ARG A 117 11.54 -3.32 -10.67
C ARG A 117 12.62 -4.38 -10.79
N LEU A 118 12.29 -5.64 -10.57
CA LEU A 118 13.22 -6.76 -10.77
C LEU A 118 13.65 -6.84 -12.25
N LEU A 119 12.70 -6.75 -13.19
CA LEU A 119 12.97 -6.79 -14.63
C LEU A 119 13.85 -5.62 -15.09
N ILE A 120 13.58 -4.39 -14.63
CA ILE A 120 14.41 -3.22 -14.92
C ILE A 120 15.84 -3.39 -14.38
N SER A 121 15.98 -4.04 -13.23
CA SER A 121 17.27 -4.29 -12.58
C SER A 121 18.06 -5.47 -13.16
N SER A 122 17.52 -6.16 -14.16
CA SER A 122 18.24 -7.24 -14.84
C SER A 122 19.39 -6.68 -15.69
N GLN A 123 20.50 -7.43 -15.78
CA GLN A 123 21.62 -7.10 -16.66
C GLN A 123 21.30 -7.42 -18.13
N ASN A 124 20.40 -8.37 -18.38
CA ASN A 124 20.03 -8.76 -19.73
C ASN A 124 19.15 -7.67 -20.37
N ILE A 125 19.57 -7.22 -21.56
CA ILE A 125 18.90 -6.17 -22.34
C ILE A 125 17.48 -6.60 -22.69
N ASP A 126 17.28 -7.86 -23.09
CA ASP A 126 15.98 -8.38 -23.50
C ASP A 126 15.00 -8.39 -22.33
N THR A 127 15.44 -8.86 -21.16
CA THR A 127 14.64 -8.83 -19.93
C THR A 127 14.24 -7.41 -19.55
N ARG A 128 15.13 -6.42 -19.76
CA ARG A 128 14.85 -5.02 -19.45
C ARG A 128 13.81 -4.40 -20.39
N LEU A 129 13.75 -4.86 -21.64
CA LEU A 129 12.77 -4.38 -22.62
C LEU A 129 11.33 -4.77 -22.25
N TYR A 130 11.14 -5.86 -21.48
CA TYR A 130 9.82 -6.25 -20.98
C TYR A 130 9.21 -5.23 -20.00
N SER A 131 10.03 -4.45 -19.28
CA SER A 131 9.54 -3.34 -18.46
C SER A 131 9.18 -2.13 -19.32
N SER A 132 8.00 -2.22 -19.91
CA SER A 132 7.37 -1.17 -20.69
C SER A 132 6.09 -0.70 -20.00
N LYS A 133 5.68 0.55 -20.25
CA LYS A 133 4.38 1.05 -19.77
C LYS A 133 3.22 0.18 -20.25
N ARG A 134 3.30 -0.31 -21.50
CA ARG A 134 2.29 -1.18 -22.09
C ARG A 134 2.11 -2.46 -21.27
N MET A 135 3.23 -3.09 -20.88
CA MET A 135 3.19 -4.29 -20.04
C MET A 135 2.64 -3.99 -18.64
N ALA A 136 2.97 -2.84 -18.06
CA ALA A 136 2.42 -2.43 -16.77
C ALA A 136 0.89 -2.24 -16.80
N TYR A 137 0.37 -1.55 -17.83
CA TYR A 137 -1.08 -1.43 -18.03
C TYR A 137 -1.72 -2.80 -18.24
N PHE A 138 -1.14 -3.64 -19.09
CA PHE A 138 -1.66 -4.96 -19.41
C PHE A 138 -1.71 -5.89 -18.18
N SER A 139 -0.60 -6.01 -17.45
CA SER A 139 -0.52 -6.84 -16.24
C SER A 139 -1.44 -6.34 -15.12
N THR A 140 -1.51 -5.02 -14.92
CA THR A 140 -2.43 -4.42 -13.95
C THR A 140 -3.88 -4.69 -14.32
N SER A 141 -4.26 -4.52 -15.59
CA SER A 141 -5.63 -4.80 -16.07
C SER A 141 -6.02 -6.27 -15.92
N ILE A 142 -5.11 -7.20 -16.27
CA ILE A 142 -5.34 -8.64 -16.06
C ILE A 142 -5.53 -8.93 -14.58
N ALA A 143 -4.67 -8.40 -13.71
CA ALA A 143 -4.79 -8.58 -12.27
C ALA A 143 -6.13 -8.04 -11.75
N THR A 144 -6.55 -6.84 -12.18
CA THR A 144 -7.85 -6.28 -11.82
C THR A 144 -8.99 -7.21 -12.22
N PHE A 145 -8.97 -7.74 -13.44
CA PHE A 145 -10.02 -8.61 -13.95
C PHE A 145 -10.09 -9.94 -13.18
N ILE A 146 -8.95 -10.59 -12.96
CA ILE A 146 -8.86 -11.85 -12.21
C ILE A 146 -9.37 -11.65 -10.78
N TRP A 147 -8.87 -10.64 -10.07
CA TRP A 147 -9.24 -10.43 -8.67
C TRP A 147 -10.65 -9.89 -8.48
N SER A 148 -11.16 -9.08 -9.40
CA SER A 148 -12.57 -8.67 -9.38
C SER A 148 -13.50 -9.86 -9.59
N THR A 149 -13.18 -10.73 -10.56
CA THR A 149 -13.94 -11.95 -10.82
C THR A 149 -13.91 -12.89 -9.62
N PHE A 150 -12.73 -13.09 -9.02
CA PHE A 150 -12.59 -13.90 -7.82
C PHE A 150 -13.43 -13.31 -6.67
N ALA A 151 -13.35 -12.00 -6.44
CA ALA A 151 -14.12 -11.33 -5.38
C ALA A 151 -15.65 -11.41 -5.57
N LEU A 152 -16.17 -11.72 -6.77
CA LEU A 152 -17.63 -11.86 -7.00
C LEU A 152 -18.29 -12.89 -6.09
N HIS A 153 -17.56 -13.91 -5.61
CA HIS A 153 -18.13 -14.88 -4.67
C HIS A 153 -18.70 -14.19 -3.42
N THR A 154 -18.09 -13.08 -2.96
CA THR A 154 -18.56 -12.32 -1.79
C THR A 154 -19.90 -11.62 -2.05
N LEU A 155 -20.11 -11.06 -3.25
CA LEU A 155 -21.40 -10.44 -3.62
C LEU A 155 -22.55 -11.45 -3.62
N ILE A 156 -22.26 -12.69 -3.99
CA ILE A 156 -23.27 -13.75 -4.09
C ILE A 156 -23.57 -14.33 -2.70
N LYS A 157 -22.52 -14.60 -1.92
CA LYS A 157 -22.59 -15.39 -0.68
C LYS A 157 -22.63 -14.59 0.62
N VAL A 158 -22.57 -13.26 0.58
CA VAL A 158 -22.81 -12.42 1.76
C VAL A 158 -24.29 -12.04 1.80
N ASN A 159 -24.91 -12.15 2.97
CA ASN A 159 -26.29 -11.71 3.19
C ASN A 159 -26.51 -11.26 4.63
N ILE A 160 -27.61 -10.56 4.88
CA ILE A 160 -28.08 -10.28 6.25
C ILE A 160 -28.72 -11.56 6.78
N GLN A 161 -28.20 -12.06 7.90
CA GLN A 161 -28.65 -13.30 8.54
C GLN A 161 -29.09 -13.01 9.97
N GLU A 162 -30.13 -13.70 10.42
CA GLU A 162 -30.60 -13.67 11.79
C GLU A 162 -29.77 -14.65 12.62
N MET A 163 -28.93 -14.15 13.52
CA MET A 163 -28.08 -14.99 14.39
C MET A 163 -28.83 -15.46 15.64
N TYR A 164 -29.69 -14.58 16.16
CA TYR A 164 -30.60 -14.81 17.28
C TYR A 164 -31.92 -14.11 16.97
N PRO A 165 -33.04 -14.51 17.61
CA PRO A 165 -34.32 -13.83 17.43
C PRO A 165 -34.20 -12.31 17.55
N GLY A 166 -34.41 -11.59 16.44
CA GLY A 166 -34.33 -10.12 16.38
C GLY A 166 -32.92 -9.51 16.21
N VAL A 167 -31.86 -10.32 16.10
CA VAL A 167 -30.48 -9.86 15.90
C VAL A 167 -29.98 -10.22 14.50
N PHE A 168 -29.96 -9.21 13.63
CA PHE A 168 -29.54 -9.34 12.24
C PHE A 168 -28.10 -8.86 12.04
N ILE A 169 -27.27 -9.70 11.42
CA ILE A 169 -25.86 -9.39 11.12
C ILE A 169 -25.58 -9.66 9.64
N CYS A 170 -24.94 -8.69 8.98
CA CYS A 170 -24.38 -8.88 7.64
C CYS A 170 -23.13 -9.77 7.71
N TYR A 171 -23.26 -11.01 7.24
CA TYR A 171 -22.20 -12.01 7.33
C TYR A 171 -22.17 -12.96 6.13
N TYR A 172 -21.07 -13.70 6.02
CA TYR A 172 -20.90 -14.78 5.05
C TYR A 172 -21.93 -15.90 5.26
N ASP A 173 -22.36 -16.53 4.17
CA ASP A 173 -23.15 -17.76 4.19
C ASP A 173 -22.53 -18.80 5.14
N LEU A 174 -23.32 -19.24 6.13
CA LEU A 174 -22.87 -20.16 7.19
C LEU A 174 -22.77 -21.62 6.72
N SER A 175 -23.03 -21.91 5.44
CA SER A 175 -22.77 -23.23 4.89
C SER A 175 -21.30 -23.62 5.08
N GLN A 176 -21.09 -24.79 5.69
CA GLN A 176 -19.77 -25.27 6.07
C GLN A 176 -18.78 -25.32 4.89
N PHE A 177 -19.29 -25.69 3.70
CA PHE A 177 -18.51 -25.69 2.47
C PHE A 177 -17.98 -24.30 2.10
N TYR A 178 -18.84 -23.26 2.13
CA TYR A 178 -18.43 -21.91 1.77
C TYR A 178 -17.48 -21.30 2.80
N LEU A 179 -17.76 -21.50 4.10
CA LEU A 179 -16.86 -21.07 5.16
C LEU A 179 -15.48 -21.73 5.04
N ASN A 180 -15.41 -23.02 4.71
CA ASN A 180 -14.14 -23.71 4.46
C ASN A 180 -13.40 -23.09 3.26
N PHE A 181 -14.09 -22.92 2.13
CA PHE A 181 -13.53 -22.27 0.93
C PHE A 181 -12.97 -20.88 1.24
N PHE A 182 -13.74 -20.05 1.95
CA PHE A 182 -13.35 -18.69 2.30
C PHE A 182 -12.15 -18.66 3.26
N THR A 183 -12.19 -19.46 4.34
CA THR A 183 -11.10 -19.54 5.31
C THR A 183 -9.81 -20.00 4.66
N TYR A 184 -9.81 -21.10 3.90
CA TYR A 184 -8.60 -21.60 3.25
C TYR A 184 -8.06 -20.64 2.19
N SER A 185 -8.93 -20.01 1.40
CA SER A 185 -8.51 -19.00 0.42
C SER A 185 -7.84 -17.81 1.10
N THR A 186 -8.38 -17.37 2.24
CA THR A 186 -7.82 -16.26 3.03
C THR A 186 -6.49 -16.64 3.67
N VAL A 187 -6.36 -17.85 4.24
CA VAL A 187 -5.10 -18.37 4.77
C VAL A 187 -4.03 -18.39 3.68
N VAL A 188 -4.33 -18.97 2.51
CA VAL A 188 -3.40 -19.04 1.38
C VAL A 188 -2.95 -17.64 0.96
N GLN A 189 -3.87 -16.69 0.82
CA GLN A 189 -3.52 -15.31 0.49
C GLN A 189 -2.63 -14.66 1.57
N SER A 190 -3.00 -14.82 2.84
CA SER A 190 -2.30 -14.21 3.98
C SER A 190 -0.85 -14.70 4.15
N VAL A 191 -0.53 -15.88 3.64
CA VAL A 191 0.82 -16.47 3.68
C VAL A 191 1.57 -16.24 2.37
N LEU A 192 0.93 -16.52 1.23
CA LEU A 192 1.56 -16.46 -0.09
C LEU A 192 1.96 -15.04 -0.47
N VAL A 193 1.13 -14.04 -0.15
CA VAL A 193 1.38 -12.64 -0.51
C VAL A 193 2.64 -12.11 0.20
N PRO A 194 2.77 -12.13 1.54
CA PRO A 194 4.00 -11.69 2.21
C PRO A 194 5.22 -12.51 1.78
N PHE A 195 5.08 -13.82 1.61
CA PHE A 195 6.18 -14.68 1.15
C PHE A 195 6.72 -14.24 -0.22
N SER A 196 5.82 -14.03 -1.19
CA SER A 196 6.20 -13.56 -2.53
C SER A 196 6.87 -12.18 -2.49
N MET A 197 6.39 -11.26 -1.65
CA MET A 197 7.03 -9.95 -1.45
C MET A 197 8.43 -10.06 -0.86
N ILE A 198 8.65 -10.94 0.12
CA ILE A 198 9.98 -11.18 0.73
C ILE A 198 10.95 -11.71 -0.32
N VAL A 199 10.54 -12.72 -1.09
CA VAL A 199 11.37 -13.33 -2.14
C VAL A 199 11.71 -12.28 -3.20
N LEU A 200 10.72 -11.59 -3.77
CA LEU A 200 10.93 -10.58 -4.81
C LEU A 200 11.79 -9.41 -4.32
N SER A 201 11.54 -8.92 -3.10
CA SER A 201 12.30 -7.82 -2.52
C SER A 201 13.75 -8.22 -2.27
N THR A 202 14.01 -9.46 -1.86
CA THR A 202 15.37 -9.99 -1.66
C THR A 202 16.13 -10.12 -2.98
N ILE A 203 15.50 -10.66 -4.03
CA ILE A 203 16.11 -10.79 -5.35
C ILE A 203 16.37 -9.41 -5.96
N ALA A 204 15.38 -8.51 -5.91
CA ALA A 204 15.52 -7.14 -6.42
C ALA A 204 16.66 -6.40 -5.70
N PHE A 205 16.79 -6.57 -4.39
CA PHE A 205 17.88 -5.96 -3.62
C PHE A 205 19.25 -6.51 -4.02
N LYS A 206 19.39 -7.82 -4.21
CA LYS A 206 20.62 -8.45 -4.71
C LYS A 206 21.00 -7.90 -6.09
N ASN A 207 20.05 -7.81 -7.01
CA ASN A 207 20.31 -7.27 -8.36
C ASN A 207 20.75 -5.80 -8.33
N VAL A 208 20.10 -4.99 -7.50
CA VAL A 208 20.46 -3.57 -7.33
C VAL A 208 21.85 -3.40 -6.73
N ARG A 209 22.24 -4.24 -5.76
CA ARG A 209 23.61 -4.25 -5.22
C ARG A 209 24.62 -4.63 -6.30
N ARG A 210 24.31 -5.64 -7.12
CA ARG A 210 25.17 -6.08 -8.23
C ARG A 210 25.40 -4.97 -9.24
N ILE A 211 24.34 -4.27 -9.69
CA ILE A 211 24.46 -3.13 -10.62
C ILE A 211 25.32 -2.00 -10.04
N ARG A 212 25.24 -1.77 -8.72
CA ARG A 212 26.00 -0.72 -8.05
C ARG A 212 27.49 -1.00 -8.00
N ALA A 213 27.88 -2.27 -7.90
CA ALA A 213 29.28 -2.70 -7.87
C ALA A 213 30.00 -2.54 -9.23
N ILE A 214 29.26 -2.47 -10.35
CA ILE A 214 29.85 -2.32 -11.69
C ILE A 214 30.52 -0.93 -11.83
N PRO A 215 31.80 -0.87 -12.28
CA PRO A 215 32.54 0.38 -12.49
C PRO A 215 31.83 1.36 -13.42
N ARG A 216 32.06 2.66 -13.24
CA ARG A 216 31.41 3.71 -14.04
C ARG A 216 31.72 3.64 -15.53
N GLN A 217 32.88 3.09 -15.91
CA GLN A 217 33.32 3.00 -17.31
C GLN A 217 32.44 2.03 -18.11
N GLU A 218 32.17 0.83 -17.58
CA GLU A 218 31.28 -0.16 -18.20
C GLU A 218 29.80 0.26 -18.17
N ARG A 219 29.44 1.15 -17.25
CA ARG A 219 28.06 1.62 -17.09
C ARG A 219 27.57 2.47 -18.28
N ARG A 220 28.45 2.93 -19.19
CA ARG A 220 28.03 3.73 -20.36
C ARG A 220 27.15 2.95 -21.34
N GLN A 221 27.30 1.64 -21.45
CA GLN A 221 26.45 0.80 -22.31
C GLN A 221 25.11 0.41 -21.66
N ILE A 222 24.99 0.56 -20.32
CA ILE A 222 23.81 0.15 -19.58
C ILE A 222 22.94 1.38 -19.32
N ARG A 223 21.66 1.32 -19.74
CA ARG A 223 20.65 2.35 -19.47
C ARG A 223 20.75 2.80 -18.00
N THR A 224 21.15 4.04 -17.78
CA THR A 224 21.36 4.56 -16.44
C THR A 224 20.00 4.78 -15.77
N MET A 225 19.77 4.12 -14.63
CA MET A 225 18.62 4.45 -13.78
C MET A 225 18.77 5.88 -13.27
N ASN A 226 17.72 6.69 -13.42
CA ASN A 226 17.74 8.04 -12.90
C ASN A 226 17.74 8.02 -11.37
N LYS A 227 18.30 9.06 -10.74
CA LYS A 227 18.23 9.24 -9.28
C LYS A 227 16.79 9.15 -8.74
N LYS A 228 15.81 9.60 -9.54
CA LYS A 228 14.36 9.51 -9.22
C LYS A 228 13.86 8.06 -9.18
N ASP A 229 14.25 7.23 -10.15
CA ASP A 229 13.88 5.81 -10.17
C ASP A 229 14.40 5.08 -8.94
N PHE A 230 15.63 5.42 -8.53
CA PHE A 230 16.24 4.85 -7.35
C PHE A 230 15.52 5.26 -6.05
N GLN A 231 15.02 6.49 -5.98
CA GLN A 231 14.18 6.95 -4.85
C GLN A 231 12.85 6.19 -4.83
N LEU A 232 12.17 6.05 -5.97
CA LEU A 232 10.92 5.30 -6.07
C LEU A 232 11.08 3.82 -5.71
N LEU A 233 12.19 3.20 -6.13
CA LEU A 233 12.54 1.83 -5.76
C LEU A 233 12.68 1.68 -4.24
N ARG A 234 13.34 2.63 -3.57
CA ARG A 234 13.43 2.62 -2.10
C ARG A 234 12.07 2.79 -1.44
N CYS A 235 11.20 3.66 -1.98
CA CYS A 235 9.84 3.80 -1.48
C CYS A 235 9.08 2.47 -1.57
N LEU A 236 9.18 1.77 -2.71
CA LEU A 236 8.53 0.47 -2.92
C LEU A 236 9.00 -0.55 -1.88
N TYR A 237 10.32 -0.63 -1.67
CA TYR A 237 10.89 -1.55 -0.69
C TYR A 237 10.40 -1.28 0.74
N ILE A 238 10.32 0.00 1.13
CA ILE A 238 9.82 0.38 2.45
C ILE A 238 8.32 0.08 2.57
N GLN A 239 7.52 0.32 1.54
CA GLN A 239 6.11 -0.05 1.53
C GLN A 239 5.91 -1.56 1.66
N ASN A 240 6.70 -2.38 0.95
CA ASN A 240 6.66 -3.83 1.09
C ASN A 240 7.00 -4.26 2.53
N ILE A 241 8.03 -3.67 3.15
CA ILE A 241 8.38 -3.98 4.54
C ILE A 241 7.24 -3.62 5.48
N ILE A 242 6.71 -2.39 5.38
CA ILE A 242 5.59 -1.94 6.22
C ILE A 242 4.40 -2.89 6.07
N TYR A 243 4.03 -3.25 4.84
CA TYR A 243 2.94 -4.19 4.59
C TYR A 243 3.20 -5.56 5.24
N ILE A 244 4.38 -6.16 5.02
CA ILE A 244 4.73 -7.46 5.60
C ILE A 244 4.66 -7.42 7.14
N THR A 245 5.26 -6.40 7.76
CA THR A 245 5.29 -6.26 9.22
C THR A 245 3.91 -6.01 9.80
N CYS A 246 3.09 -5.16 9.16
CA CYS A 246 1.72 -4.91 9.59
C CYS A 246 0.81 -6.15 9.42
N ASN A 247 1.02 -6.91 8.35
CA ASN A 247 0.17 -8.04 8.00
C ASN A 247 0.49 -9.32 8.81
N ILE A 248 1.68 -9.45 9.39
CA ILE A 248 2.09 -10.69 10.06
C ILE A 248 1.18 -11.05 11.25
N VAL A 249 0.74 -10.05 12.02
CA VAL A 249 -0.13 -10.27 13.19
C VAL A 249 -1.50 -10.79 12.74
N LEU A 250 -2.06 -10.19 11.68
CA LEU A 250 -3.31 -10.64 11.08
C LEU A 250 -3.18 -12.06 10.50
N SER A 251 -2.09 -12.36 9.78
CA SER A 251 -1.85 -13.71 9.25
C SER A 251 -1.77 -14.76 10.37
N VAL A 252 -1.09 -14.46 11.48
CA VAL A 252 -1.04 -15.35 12.65
C VAL A 252 -2.43 -15.54 13.26
N GLY A 253 -3.21 -14.47 13.40
CA GLY A 253 -4.60 -14.53 13.88
C GLY A 253 -5.47 -15.45 13.02
N ILE A 254 -5.40 -15.31 11.70
CA ILE A 254 -6.18 -16.11 10.74
C ILE A 254 -5.76 -17.59 10.77
N VAL A 255 -4.45 -17.87 10.82
CA VAL A 255 -3.94 -19.25 10.92
C VAL A 255 -4.35 -19.88 12.25
N TYR A 256 -4.23 -19.14 13.34
CA TYR A 256 -4.67 -19.58 14.67
C TYR A 256 -6.17 -19.88 14.69
N ALA A 257 -7.01 -18.97 14.20
CA ALA A 257 -8.46 -19.14 14.08
C ALA A 257 -8.82 -20.39 13.28
N THR A 258 -8.06 -20.68 12.22
CA THR A 258 -8.27 -21.84 11.36
C THR A 258 -7.89 -23.14 12.08
N ALA A 259 -6.79 -23.14 12.83
CA ALA A 259 -6.30 -24.31 13.55
C ALA A 259 -7.28 -24.80 14.63
N ILE A 260 -7.87 -23.88 15.39
CA ILE A 260 -8.78 -24.21 16.51
C ILE A 260 -10.25 -24.38 16.09
N ARG A 261 -10.57 -24.28 14.80
CA ARG A 261 -11.97 -24.19 14.33
C ARG A 261 -12.85 -25.39 14.70
N TYR A 262 -12.26 -26.58 14.84
CA TYR A 262 -12.98 -27.81 15.18
C TYR A 262 -12.94 -28.15 16.66
N GLU A 263 -12.19 -27.39 17.45
CA GLU A 263 -12.12 -27.56 18.90
C GLU A 263 -13.18 -26.69 19.57
N THR A 264 -13.73 -27.17 20.69
CA THR A 264 -14.58 -26.34 21.55
C THR A 264 -13.70 -25.29 22.24
N ALA A 265 -13.62 -24.11 21.64
CA ALA A 265 -12.81 -23.02 22.16
C ALA A 265 -13.31 -22.58 23.55
N THR A 266 -12.37 -22.45 24.49
CA THR A 266 -12.64 -21.81 25.79
C THR A 266 -12.96 -20.32 25.59
N PRO A 267 -13.69 -19.67 26.51
CA PRO A 267 -13.99 -18.24 26.42
C PRO A 267 -12.74 -17.36 26.26
N LEU A 268 -11.64 -17.74 26.93
CA LEU A 268 -10.35 -17.06 26.82
C LEU A 268 -9.73 -17.23 25.43
N GLN A 269 -9.76 -18.44 24.84
CA GLN A 269 -9.26 -18.68 23.49
C GLN A 269 -10.06 -17.88 22.45
N GLN A 270 -11.38 -17.78 22.62
CA GLN A 270 -12.23 -16.96 21.75
C GLN A 270 -11.89 -15.47 21.87
N ALA A 271 -11.71 -14.96 23.10
CA ALA A 271 -11.28 -13.58 23.33
C ALA A 271 -9.91 -13.29 22.72
N LEU A 272 -8.95 -14.20 22.87
CA LEU A 272 -7.62 -14.09 22.26
C LEU A 272 -7.69 -14.10 20.73
N ASN A 273 -8.50 -14.99 20.14
CA ASN A 273 -8.70 -15.05 18.71
C ASN A 273 -9.32 -13.74 18.18
N ASN A 274 -10.34 -13.22 18.85
CA ASN A 274 -10.97 -11.95 18.49
C ASN A 274 -9.97 -10.79 18.61
N PHE A 275 -9.17 -10.76 19.68
CA PHE A 275 -8.11 -9.77 19.85
C PHE A 275 -7.09 -9.81 18.71
N LEU A 276 -6.53 -10.98 18.40
CA LEU A 276 -5.53 -11.14 17.32
C LEU A 276 -6.08 -10.70 15.96
N ASN A 277 -7.32 -11.06 15.63
CA ASN A 277 -7.93 -10.68 14.36
C ASN A 277 -8.26 -9.18 14.32
N ASN A 278 -8.85 -8.62 15.37
CA ASN A 278 -9.22 -7.19 15.40
C ASN A 278 -7.98 -6.30 15.47
N PHE A 279 -7.04 -6.59 16.37
CA PHE A 279 -5.79 -5.84 16.48
C PHE A 279 -4.90 -6.03 15.24
N GLY A 280 -4.85 -7.26 14.69
CA GLY A 280 -4.19 -7.54 13.42
C GLY A 280 -4.79 -6.75 12.26
N SER A 281 -6.12 -6.66 12.17
CA SER A 281 -6.82 -5.87 11.15
C SER A 281 -6.46 -4.39 11.27
N VAL A 282 -6.44 -3.85 12.48
CA VAL A 282 -6.02 -2.47 12.74
C VAL A 282 -4.58 -2.22 12.28
N LEU A 283 -3.65 -3.13 12.59
CA LEU A 283 -2.27 -3.02 12.13
C LEU A 283 -2.18 -3.11 10.60
N HIS A 284 -2.98 -3.98 9.98
CA HIS A 284 -3.09 -4.09 8.53
C HIS A 284 -3.57 -2.77 7.89
N ASP A 285 -4.56 -2.09 8.49
CA ASP A 285 -5.09 -0.80 8.03
C ASP A 285 -4.03 0.32 7.99
N ILE A 286 -3.05 0.28 8.91
CA ILE A 286 -1.92 1.22 8.93
C ILE A 286 -1.16 1.19 7.61
N SER A 287 -0.98 0.00 7.00
CA SER A 287 -0.23 -0.13 5.75
C SER A 287 -0.84 0.70 4.60
N TYR A 288 -2.17 0.83 4.56
CA TYR A 288 -2.90 1.62 3.57
C TYR A 288 -2.74 3.14 3.76
N CYS A 289 -2.46 3.57 4.99
CA CYS A 289 -2.31 4.98 5.36
C CYS A 289 -0.86 5.49 5.26
N THR A 290 0.14 4.60 5.22
CA THR A 290 1.58 4.96 5.29
C THR A 290 2.19 5.41 3.97
N SER A 291 1.49 5.28 2.85
CA SER A 291 2.03 5.55 1.50
C SER A 291 2.62 6.96 1.37
N PHE A 292 1.86 7.99 1.77
CA PHE A 292 2.30 9.38 1.70
C PHE A 292 3.54 9.66 2.56
N PHE A 293 3.54 9.19 3.81
CA PHE A 293 4.68 9.36 4.72
C PHE A 293 5.94 8.69 4.19
N THR A 294 5.79 7.49 3.61
CA THR A 294 6.91 6.80 2.96
C THR A 294 7.49 7.64 1.82
N PHE A 295 6.64 8.23 0.97
CA PHE A 295 7.11 9.09 -0.12
C PHE A 295 7.80 10.35 0.37
N ILE A 296 7.25 11.02 1.40
CA ILE A 296 7.88 12.19 2.03
C ILE A 296 9.23 11.85 2.64
N TYR A 297 9.31 10.78 3.43
CA TYR A 297 10.52 10.42 4.16
C TYR A 297 11.66 10.05 3.19
N VAL A 298 11.35 9.22 2.19
CA VAL A 298 12.35 8.57 1.34
C VAL A 298 12.72 9.43 0.12
N SER A 299 11.74 10.06 -0.53
CA SER A 299 11.94 10.71 -1.84
C SER A 299 12.15 12.21 -1.69
N LYS A 300 13.40 12.65 -1.89
CA LYS A 300 13.73 14.09 -1.95
C LYS A 300 12.96 14.79 -3.06
N ALA A 301 12.83 14.16 -4.23
CA ALA A 301 12.09 14.73 -5.35
C ALA A 301 10.60 14.91 -5.01
N PHE A 302 10.00 13.96 -4.30
CA PHE A 302 8.60 14.06 -3.88
C PHE A 302 8.39 15.22 -2.89
N ARG A 303 9.27 15.36 -1.89
CA ARG A 303 9.24 16.48 -0.94
C ARG A 303 9.29 17.84 -1.62
N LEU A 304 10.17 18.00 -2.61
CA LEU A 304 10.27 19.26 -3.37
C LEU A 304 8.97 19.58 -4.10
N GLU A 305 8.30 18.58 -4.65
CA GLU A 305 7.03 18.77 -5.35
C GLU A 305 5.86 19.06 -4.41
N VAL A 306 5.86 18.49 -3.21
CA VAL A 306 4.90 18.83 -2.15
C VAL A 306 5.13 20.26 -1.66
N LYS A 307 6.39 20.66 -1.41
CA LYS A 307 6.72 22.06 -1.07
C LYS A 307 6.22 23.02 -2.15
N ARG A 308 6.49 22.72 -3.43
CA ARG A 308 5.99 23.52 -4.57
C ARG A 308 4.46 23.60 -4.62
N LEU A 309 3.75 22.52 -4.29
CA LEU A 309 2.28 22.55 -4.21
C LEU A 309 1.80 23.46 -3.08
N ILE A 310 2.37 23.30 -1.88
CA ILE A 310 2.01 24.13 -0.72
C ILE A 310 2.30 25.61 -1.00
N PHE A 311 3.49 25.93 -1.54
CA PHE A 311 3.82 27.30 -1.92
C PHE A 311 2.84 27.87 -2.95
N LYS A 312 2.43 27.09 -3.96
CA LYS A 312 1.44 27.55 -4.95
C LYS A 312 0.04 27.75 -4.34
N MET A 313 -0.34 26.97 -3.34
CA MET A 313 -1.63 27.11 -2.64
C MET A 313 -1.63 28.31 -1.69
N VAL A 314 -0.54 28.51 -0.95
CA VAL A 314 -0.38 29.62 0.01
C VAL A 314 -0.17 30.95 -0.71
N ARG A 315 0.52 30.93 -1.85
CA ARG A 315 1.01 32.13 -2.52
C ARG A 315 0.43 32.15 -3.94
N LYS A 316 -0.80 32.65 -4.03
CA LYS A 316 -1.50 32.91 -5.30
C LYS A 316 -0.78 33.95 -6.18
N ASP A 317 0.27 34.62 -5.68
CA ASP A 317 1.12 35.58 -6.41
C ASP A 317 2.61 35.23 -6.28
N LEU A 318 3.15 34.44 -7.22
CA LEU A 318 4.53 33.92 -7.15
C LEU A 318 5.26 34.04 -8.49
N THR A 319 5.22 35.24 -9.07
CA THR A 319 6.14 35.68 -10.13
C THR A 319 7.62 35.52 -9.74
N THR A 320 7.94 35.50 -8.45
CA THR A 320 9.30 35.57 -7.89
C THR A 320 10.14 34.28 -7.91
N ILE A 321 9.55 33.06 -7.86
CA ILE A 321 10.38 31.82 -7.91
C ILE A 321 10.89 31.53 -9.33
N ARG A 322 10.16 31.99 -10.35
CA ARG A 322 10.60 31.81 -11.74
C ARG A 322 11.80 32.71 -12.06
N GLU A 323 11.91 33.86 -11.40
CA GLU A 323 13.10 34.72 -11.46
C GLU A 323 14.30 34.06 -10.78
N GLU A 324 14.15 33.41 -9.62
CA GLU A 324 15.27 32.71 -8.97
C GLU A 324 15.80 31.50 -9.76
N GLU A 325 14.93 30.68 -10.36
CA GLU A 325 15.38 29.55 -11.20
C GLU A 325 16.03 30.03 -12.51
N ASN A 326 15.57 31.13 -13.09
CA ASN A 326 16.20 31.75 -14.27
C ASN A 326 17.57 32.37 -13.89
N ASN A 327 17.66 33.09 -12.78
CA ASN A 327 18.90 33.71 -12.32
C ASN A 327 19.95 32.66 -11.94
N GLN A 328 19.55 31.52 -11.37
CA GLN A 328 20.48 30.40 -11.13
C GLN A 328 20.96 29.74 -12.42
N GLN A 329 20.13 29.67 -13.46
CA GLN A 329 20.56 29.13 -14.76
C GLN A 329 21.48 30.09 -15.52
N GLU A 330 21.25 31.40 -15.42
CA GLU A 330 22.15 32.42 -15.95
C GLU A 330 23.50 32.40 -15.22
N ALA A 331 23.51 32.39 -13.88
CA ALA A 331 24.75 32.31 -13.10
C ALA A 331 25.58 31.04 -13.36
N VAL A 332 24.92 29.92 -13.71
CA VAL A 332 25.63 28.68 -14.09
C VAL A 332 26.17 28.76 -15.51
N LYS A 333 25.45 29.39 -16.45
CA LYS A 333 25.96 29.63 -17.81
C LYS A 333 27.18 30.55 -17.80
N ASP A 334 27.14 31.61 -17.00
CA ASP A 334 28.27 32.56 -16.89
C ASP A 334 29.52 31.90 -16.31
N ASN A 335 29.37 31.04 -15.30
CA ASN A 335 30.49 30.27 -14.74
C ASN A 335 31.07 29.24 -15.73
N ILE A 336 30.24 28.65 -16.59
CA ILE A 336 30.74 27.72 -17.62
C ILE A 336 31.49 28.49 -18.72
N GLY A 337 31.00 29.67 -19.11
CA GLY A 337 31.67 30.55 -20.07
C GLY A 337 33.04 31.02 -19.58
N LEU A 338 33.15 31.45 -18.32
CA LEU A 338 34.40 31.95 -17.74
C LEU A 338 35.49 30.86 -17.68
N ASN A 339 35.12 29.64 -17.31
CA ASN A 339 36.05 28.51 -17.26
C ASN A 339 36.57 28.11 -18.65
N HIS A 340 35.74 28.25 -19.69
CA HIS A 340 36.15 27.99 -21.08
C HIS A 340 37.09 29.07 -21.62
N ALA A 341 36.93 30.33 -21.19
CA ALA A 341 37.84 31.42 -21.56
C ALA A 341 39.22 31.28 -20.89
N ILE A 342 39.27 30.89 -19.61
CA ILE A 342 40.54 30.67 -18.90
C ILE A 342 41.33 29.50 -19.51
N SER A 343 40.66 28.42 -19.92
CA SER A 343 41.34 27.29 -20.56
C SER A 343 41.90 27.59 -21.96
N THR A 344 41.42 28.64 -22.63
CA THR A 344 41.92 29.03 -23.98
C THR A 344 43.13 29.96 -23.90
N ILE A 345 43.28 30.74 -22.83
CA ILE A 345 44.42 31.66 -22.65
C ILE A 345 45.68 30.91 -22.18
N GLY A 346 45.55 29.81 -21.44
CA GLY A 346 46.68 29.04 -20.91
C GLY A 346 47.41 28.11 -21.90
N VAL A 347 47.01 28.08 -23.18
CA VAL A 347 47.59 27.17 -24.21
C VAL A 347 48.52 27.91 -25.18
N ASN A 348 48.58 29.25 -25.13
CA ASN A 348 49.42 30.06 -26.02
C ASN A 348 50.59 30.75 -25.29
N ALA A 349 51.00 30.24 -24.13
CA ALA A 349 52.16 30.73 -23.37
C ALA A 349 53.28 29.69 -23.32
#